data_AF-E1TCU1-F1
#
_entry.id   AF-E1TCU1-F1
#
_cell.length_a   1.000
_cell.length_b   1.000
_cell.length_c   1.000
_cell.angle_alpha   90.00
_cell.angle_beta   90.00
_cell.angle_gamma   90.00
#
_symmetry.space_group_name_H-M   'P 1'
#
loop_
_entity.id
_entity.type
_entity.pdbx_description
1 polymer ?
#
loop_
_entity_poly.entity_id
_entity_poly.type
_entity_poly.pdbx_seq_one_letter_code
_entity_poly.pdbx_strand_id
1 'polypeptide(L)'
;MPQPDPSRLLSASVMAVATLCSSANACAQLGAVMAPKAGASAPQNVLNGALRVRTSTDAGNTTINEYGTSNGEIVAYTWQGPTMPDLAALLGKYAGSYRAGAAAAAATGNLHASRVARPDVIVESGGPMRGYAGRAWLPAALPPGVSADDLH
;
A
#
# COMPACT_ATOMS: atom_id res chain seq x y z
N MET A 1 2.29 -58.55 -52.18
CA MET A 1 2.52 -58.02 -50.82
C MET A 1 3.51 -56.87 -50.90
N PRO A 2 3.09 -55.64 -50.56
CA PRO A 2 4.01 -54.61 -50.10
C PRO A 2 3.56 -53.94 -48.77
N GLN A 3 4.53 -53.88 -47.86
CA GLN A 3 4.87 -52.97 -46.74
C GLN A 3 3.79 -52.32 -45.83
N PRO A 4 4.00 -52.27 -44.48
CA PRO A 4 3.16 -51.54 -43.53
C PRO A 4 3.67 -50.11 -43.24
N ASP A 5 2.74 -49.15 -43.11
CA ASP A 5 3.03 -47.78 -42.67
C ASP A 5 3.07 -47.65 -41.13
N PRO A 6 3.94 -46.78 -40.57
CA PRO A 6 4.13 -46.65 -39.13
C PRO A 6 3.36 -45.47 -38.49
N SER A 7 3.13 -45.60 -37.19
CA SER A 7 3.05 -44.52 -36.20
C SER A 7 1.82 -43.60 -36.18
N ARG A 8 0.97 -43.76 -35.16
CA ARG A 8 0.41 -42.61 -34.39
C ARG A 8 0.29 -42.95 -32.91
N LEU A 9 1.33 -42.56 -32.16
CA LEU A 9 1.29 -42.38 -30.71
C LEU A 9 0.44 -41.14 -30.40
N LEU A 10 -0.59 -41.29 -29.58
CA LEU A 10 -1.33 -40.18 -28.98
C LEU A 10 -1.71 -40.61 -27.56
N SER A 11 -1.01 -40.08 -26.56
CA SER A 11 -1.66 -39.83 -25.28
C SER A 11 -1.05 -38.57 -24.68
N ALA A 12 -1.85 -37.51 -24.75
CA ALA A 12 -1.53 -36.17 -24.34
C ALA A 12 -1.41 -36.12 -22.81
N SER A 13 -0.25 -35.68 -22.31
CA SER A 13 -0.10 -35.29 -20.90
C SER A 13 -0.71 -33.91 -20.69
N VAL A 14 -1.83 -33.84 -19.99
CA VAL A 14 -2.38 -32.57 -19.47
C VAL A 14 -1.51 -32.15 -18.29
N MET A 15 -0.54 -31.28 -18.54
CA MET A 15 0.22 -30.63 -17.47
C MET A 15 -0.61 -29.43 -16.98
N ALA A 16 -1.30 -29.60 -15.85
CA ALA A 16 -1.92 -28.49 -15.15
C ALA A 16 -0.79 -27.60 -14.60
N VAL A 17 -0.50 -26.51 -15.30
CA VAL A 17 0.45 -25.49 -14.84
C VAL A 17 -0.24 -24.69 -13.73
N ALA A 18 -0.02 -25.11 -12.49
CA ALA A 18 -0.31 -24.28 -11.31
C ALA A 18 0.66 -23.11 -11.33
N THR A 19 0.22 -21.96 -11.84
CA THR A 19 0.99 -20.72 -11.79
C THR A 19 1.08 -20.30 -10.31
N LEU A 20 2.19 -20.64 -9.66
CA LEU A 20 2.53 -20.07 -8.36
C LEU A 20 2.74 -18.58 -8.55
N CYS A 21 1.71 -17.79 -8.27
CA CYS A 21 1.86 -16.35 -8.12
C CYS A 21 2.82 -16.12 -6.96
N SER A 22 4.06 -15.75 -7.27
CA SER A 22 5.01 -15.28 -6.28
C SER A 22 4.40 -14.06 -5.61
N SER A 23 3.95 -14.22 -4.36
CA SER A 23 3.51 -13.13 -3.51
C SER A 23 4.72 -12.26 -3.20
N ALA A 24 5.03 -11.33 -4.11
CA ALA A 24 5.77 -10.15 -3.72
C ALA A 24 4.94 -9.50 -2.61
N ASN A 25 5.53 -9.36 -1.42
CA ASN A 25 5.00 -8.51 -0.36
C ASN A 25 5.08 -7.03 -0.79
N ALA A 26 4.63 -6.71 -2.00
CA ALA A 26 4.40 -5.36 -2.43
C ALA A 26 3.26 -4.86 -1.54
N CYS A 27 3.58 -4.02 -0.56
CA CYS A 27 2.59 -3.10 -0.06
C CYS A 27 1.98 -2.43 -1.29
N ALA A 28 0.65 -2.49 -1.40
CA ALA A 28 0.00 -1.66 -2.38
C ALA A 28 0.40 -0.21 -2.07
N GLN A 29 0.45 0.62 -3.10
CA GLN A 29 0.88 2.02 -3.00
C GLN A 29 -0.35 2.93 -3.05
N LEU A 30 -0.21 4.16 -2.57
CA LEU A 30 -1.24 5.19 -2.76
C LEU A 30 -1.66 5.28 -4.24
N GLY A 31 -2.96 5.36 -4.49
CA GLY A 31 -3.58 5.37 -5.81
C GLY A 31 -3.64 4.01 -6.51
N ALA A 32 -3.18 2.93 -5.88
CA ALA A 32 -3.37 1.57 -6.38
C ALA A 32 -4.72 0.98 -5.90
N VAL A 33 -5.10 -0.16 -6.45
CA VAL A 33 -6.29 -0.91 -6.01
C VAL A 33 -5.95 -1.77 -4.79
N MET A 34 -6.83 -1.75 -3.80
CA MET A 34 -6.82 -2.57 -2.59
C MET A 34 -7.04 -4.05 -2.95
N ALA A 35 -5.99 -4.73 -3.39
CA ALA A 35 -5.99 -6.15 -3.69
C ALA A 35 -5.87 -6.99 -2.40
N PRO A 36 -6.33 -8.24 -2.34
CA PRO A 36 -6.11 -9.12 -1.20
C PRO A 36 -4.63 -9.23 -0.83
N LYS A 37 -4.32 -9.19 0.48
CA LYS A 37 -2.95 -9.27 1.00
C LYS A 37 -2.86 -10.36 2.06
N ALA A 38 -1.96 -11.33 1.86
CA ALA A 38 -1.71 -12.37 2.85
C ALA A 38 -1.14 -11.76 4.14
N GLY A 39 -1.58 -12.26 5.30
CA GLY A 39 -1.17 -11.73 6.60
C GLY A 39 -1.79 -10.38 6.98
N ALA A 40 -2.69 -9.84 6.17
CA ALA A 40 -3.50 -8.67 6.52
C ALA A 40 -4.90 -9.09 6.98
N SER A 41 -5.55 -8.23 7.78
CA SER A 41 -6.94 -8.41 8.19
C SER A 41 -7.89 -8.32 6.99
N ALA A 42 -9.10 -8.85 7.15
CA ALA A 42 -10.17 -8.62 6.18
C ALA A 42 -10.57 -7.13 6.18
N PRO A 43 -10.75 -6.49 5.00
CA PRO A 43 -11.17 -5.08 4.95
C PRO A 43 -12.49 -4.84 5.69
N GLN A 44 -12.53 -3.84 6.56
CA GLN A 44 -13.72 -3.41 7.31
C GLN A 44 -14.22 -2.07 6.78
N ASN A 45 -15.53 -1.88 6.68
CA ASN A 45 -16.09 -0.58 6.31
C ASN A 45 -16.01 0.38 7.51
N VAL A 46 -15.58 1.62 7.26
CA VAL A 46 -15.50 2.69 8.26
C VAL A 46 -16.14 3.96 7.69
N LEU A 47 -16.40 4.96 8.54
CA LEU A 47 -16.99 6.25 8.13
C LEU A 47 -18.27 6.07 7.29
N ASN A 48 -19.21 5.27 7.80
CA ASN A 48 -20.47 4.93 7.10
C ASN A 48 -20.28 4.31 5.71
N GLY A 49 -19.14 3.64 5.47
CA GLY A 49 -18.82 3.00 4.19
C GLY A 49 -18.11 3.91 3.19
N ALA A 50 -17.78 5.15 3.56
CA ALA A 50 -16.97 6.04 2.72
C ALA A 50 -15.57 5.45 2.46
N LEU A 51 -15.02 4.76 3.46
CA LEU A 51 -13.74 4.08 3.38
C LEU A 51 -13.83 2.62 3.84
N ARG A 52 -12.85 1.84 3.41
CA ARG A 52 -12.55 0.49 3.86
C ARG A 52 -11.16 0.50 4.47
N VAL A 53 -11.00 -0.02 5.68
CA VAL A 53 -9.71 -0.13 6.34
C VAL A 53 -9.25 -1.58 6.38
N ARG A 54 -7.97 -1.79 6.11
CA ARG A 54 -7.30 -3.07 6.29
C ARG A 54 -6.00 -2.90 7.05
N THR A 55 -5.85 -3.67 8.12
CA THR A 55 -4.66 -3.63 8.96
C THR A 55 -3.69 -4.74 8.60
N SER A 56 -2.39 -4.44 8.62
CA SER A 56 -1.30 -5.41 8.54
C SER A 56 -0.16 -5.01 9.48
N THR A 57 0.73 -5.94 9.79
CA THR A 57 1.95 -5.66 10.56
C THR A 57 3.16 -6.01 9.71
N ASP A 58 4.12 -5.10 9.60
CA ASP A 58 5.36 -5.34 8.87
C ASP A 58 6.41 -6.11 9.70
N ALA A 59 7.54 -6.43 9.08
CA ALA A 59 8.63 -7.16 9.74
C ALA A 59 9.28 -6.37 10.90
N GLY A 60 9.09 -5.05 10.94
CA GLY A 60 9.56 -4.17 12.01
C GLY A 60 8.57 -4.05 13.18
N ASN A 61 7.50 -4.85 13.18
CA ASN A 61 6.41 -4.77 14.15
C ASN A 61 5.67 -3.42 14.12
N THR A 62 5.59 -2.80 12.94
CA THR A 62 4.80 -1.61 12.67
C THR A 62 3.43 -2.01 12.16
N THR A 63 2.39 -1.60 12.88
CA THR A 63 1.02 -1.73 12.40
C THR A 63 0.76 -0.68 11.34
N ILE A 64 0.22 -1.11 10.20
CA ILE A 64 -0.13 -0.26 9.05
C ILE A 64 -1.61 -0.46 8.75
N ASN A 65 -2.38 0.62 8.82
CA ASN A 65 -3.76 0.67 8.33
C ASN A 65 -3.77 1.24 6.92
N GLU A 66 -4.35 0.51 5.99
CA GLU A 66 -4.55 0.89 4.60
C GLU A 66 -6.02 1.28 4.39
N TYR A 67 -6.25 2.47 3.85
CA TYR A 67 -7.58 3.01 3.61
C TYR A 67 -7.88 3.06 2.12
N GLY A 68 -8.89 2.30 1.71
CA GLY A 68 -9.41 2.29 0.35
C GLY A 68 -10.78 2.95 0.27
N THR A 69 -11.10 3.58 -0.86
CA THR A 69 -12.47 4.03 -1.17
C THR A 69 -13.40 2.83 -1.39
N SER A 70 -14.69 3.09 -1.53
CA SER A 70 -15.68 2.08 -1.95
C SER A 70 -15.30 1.38 -3.27
N ASN A 71 -14.60 2.10 -4.15
CA ASN A 71 -14.14 1.60 -5.46
C ASN A 71 -12.80 0.84 -5.35
N GLY A 72 -12.24 0.75 -4.14
CA GLY A 72 -11.01 0.03 -3.85
C GLY A 72 -9.74 0.82 -4.10
N GLU A 73 -9.79 2.09 -4.51
CA GLU A 73 -8.58 2.91 -4.62
C GLU A 73 -8.02 3.22 -3.24
N ILE A 74 -6.74 2.94 -3.01
CA ILE A 74 -6.05 3.27 -1.77
C ILE A 74 -5.74 4.75 -1.73
N VAL A 75 -6.29 5.45 -0.76
CA VAL A 75 -6.20 6.91 -0.65
C VAL A 75 -5.44 7.38 0.57
N ALA A 76 -5.26 6.50 1.57
CA ALA A 76 -4.46 6.81 2.74
C ALA A 76 -3.82 5.58 3.39
N TYR A 77 -2.78 5.85 4.16
CA TYR A 77 -2.16 4.94 5.13
C TYR A 77 -2.04 5.64 6.48
N THR A 78 -2.22 4.90 7.57
CA THR A 78 -1.68 5.27 8.89
C THR A 78 -0.75 4.18 9.39
N TRP A 79 0.18 4.54 10.26
CA TRP A 79 1.09 3.58 10.87
C TRP A 79 1.39 3.93 12.31
N GLN A 80 1.69 2.89 13.08
CA GLN A 80 2.18 3.00 14.45
C GLN A 80 3.08 1.81 14.77
N GLY A 81 4.27 2.07 15.31
CA GLY A 81 5.20 1.00 15.64
C GLY A 81 6.54 1.47 16.18
N PRO A 82 7.43 0.53 16.52
CA PRO A 82 8.79 0.84 16.98
C PRO A 82 9.72 1.26 15.82
N THR A 83 9.34 0.98 14.58
CA THR A 83 10.09 1.32 13.37
C THR A 83 9.27 2.16 12.40
N MET A 84 9.94 2.91 11.53
CA MET A 84 9.28 3.61 10.43
C MET A 84 8.99 2.59 9.31
N PRO A 85 7.77 2.58 8.72
CA PRO A 85 7.50 1.72 7.57
C PRO A 85 8.26 2.20 6.34
N ASP A 86 8.36 1.34 5.32
CA ASP A 86 8.90 1.73 4.01
C ASP A 86 7.96 2.73 3.32
N LEU A 87 8.16 4.02 3.58
CA LEU A 87 7.39 5.10 2.96
C LEU A 87 7.55 5.13 1.44
N ALA A 88 8.69 4.70 0.89
CA ALA A 88 8.84 4.69 -0.57
C ALA A 88 7.88 3.67 -1.20
N ALA A 89 7.73 2.50 -0.57
CA ALA A 89 6.77 1.49 -0.99
C ALA A 89 5.31 1.95 -0.83
N LEU A 90 4.96 2.54 0.32
CA LEU A 90 3.59 3.00 0.58
C LEU A 90 3.17 4.16 -0.34
N LEU A 91 4.07 5.11 -0.60
CA LEU A 91 3.77 6.28 -1.41
C LEU A 91 3.92 6.03 -2.91
N GLY A 92 4.77 5.09 -3.31
CA GLY A 92 4.92 4.74 -4.71
C GLY A 92 5.35 5.91 -5.58
N LYS A 93 4.56 6.21 -6.63
CA LYS A 93 4.79 7.35 -7.53
C LYS A 93 4.88 8.71 -6.82
N TYR A 94 4.25 8.85 -5.65
CA TYR A 94 4.25 10.11 -4.88
C TYR A 94 5.51 10.28 -4.00
N ALA A 95 6.34 9.24 -3.85
CA ALA A 95 7.54 9.29 -3.03
C ALA A 95 8.54 10.38 -3.48
N GLY A 96 8.59 10.68 -4.79
CA GLY A 96 9.40 11.77 -5.34
C GLY A 96 8.97 13.15 -4.85
N SER A 97 7.67 13.44 -4.90
CA SER A 97 7.10 14.71 -4.43
C SER A 97 7.31 14.89 -2.92
N TYR A 98 7.10 13.82 -2.15
CA TYR A 98 7.38 13.80 -0.71
C TYR A 98 8.84 14.12 -0.41
N ARG A 99 9.81 13.44 -1.05
CA ARG A 99 11.25 13.71 -0.82
C ARG A 99 11.64 15.14 -1.17
N ALA A 100 11.10 15.69 -2.26
CA ALA A 100 11.36 17.08 -2.64
C ALA A 100 10.82 18.06 -1.57
N GLY A 101 9.62 17.82 -1.04
CA GLY A 101 9.06 18.61 0.05
C GLY A 101 9.86 18.50 1.34
N ALA A 102 10.28 17.29 1.72
CA ALA A 102 11.10 17.04 2.90
C ALA A 102 12.47 17.75 2.81
N ALA A 103 13.12 17.68 1.65
CA ALA A 103 14.40 18.37 1.41
C ALA A 103 14.26 19.90 1.51
N ALA A 104 13.17 20.46 0.94
CA ALA A 104 12.90 21.89 1.04
C ALA A 104 12.67 22.34 2.49
N ALA A 105 11.95 21.55 3.29
CA ALA A 105 11.73 21.85 4.71
C ALA A 105 13.02 21.75 5.55
N ALA A 106 13.89 20.80 5.24
CA ALA A 106 15.20 20.71 5.89
C ALA A 106 16.08 21.93 5.56
N ALA A 107 16.05 22.41 4.31
CA ALA A 107 16.82 23.57 3.87
C ALA A 107 16.40 24.88 4.56
N THR A 108 15.14 24.99 5.00
CA THR A 108 14.65 26.17 5.75
C THR A 108 14.90 26.08 7.25
N GLY A 109 15.67 25.08 7.71
CA GLY A 109 15.97 24.87 9.12
C GLY A 109 14.84 24.21 9.90
N ASN A 110 13.74 23.82 9.24
CA ASN A 110 12.69 23.03 9.87
C ASN A 110 13.08 21.55 9.87
N LEU A 111 14.07 21.21 10.70
CA LEU A 111 14.55 19.85 10.93
C LEU A 111 13.47 18.94 11.59
N HIS A 112 12.36 19.53 12.01
CA HIS A 112 11.24 18.89 12.71
C HIS A 112 9.97 18.95 11.85
N ALA A 113 10.09 18.92 10.52
CA ALA A 113 8.92 18.90 9.66
C ALA A 113 8.17 17.57 9.83
N SER A 114 7.38 17.47 10.90
CA SER A 114 6.44 16.39 11.18
C SER A 114 5.32 16.33 10.15
N ARG A 115 5.29 17.29 9.22
CA ARG A 115 4.34 17.40 8.13
C ARG A 115 5.03 17.89 6.86
N VAL A 116 4.94 17.09 5.81
CA VAL A 116 5.29 17.47 4.44
C VAL A 116 4.01 17.55 3.63
N ALA A 117 3.64 18.76 3.23
CA ALA A 117 2.45 18.99 2.44
C ALA A 117 2.81 19.32 1.00
N ARG A 118 2.38 18.47 0.07
CA ARG A 118 2.45 18.68 -1.37
C ARG A 118 1.03 18.65 -1.95
N PRO A 119 0.79 19.24 -3.12
CA PRO A 119 -0.54 19.23 -3.74
C PRO A 119 -1.06 17.82 -4.04
N ASP A 120 -0.16 16.88 -4.30
CA ASP A 120 -0.46 15.51 -4.71
C ASP A 120 -0.44 14.51 -3.54
N VAL A 121 0.31 14.80 -2.48
CA VAL A 121 0.44 13.93 -1.30
C VAL A 121 0.74 14.74 -0.05
N ILE A 122 0.11 14.38 1.06
CA ILE A 122 0.48 14.90 2.37
C ILE A 122 0.96 13.73 3.22
N VAL A 123 2.08 13.94 3.90
CA VAL A 123 2.67 12.97 4.82
C VAL A 123 2.89 13.67 6.15
N GLU A 124 2.39 13.05 7.22
CA GLU A 124 2.61 13.45 8.59
C GLU A 124 3.31 12.32 9.32
N SER A 125 4.43 12.65 9.97
CA SER A 125 5.27 11.69 10.69
C SER A 125 5.69 12.30 12.03
N GLY A 126 5.56 11.53 13.09
CA GLY A 126 6.00 11.88 14.43
C GLY A 126 6.00 10.64 15.31
N GLY A 127 5.68 10.82 16.58
CA GLY A 127 5.49 9.73 17.52
C GLY A 127 6.10 10.00 18.90
N PRO A 128 5.85 9.10 19.86
CA PRO A 128 6.43 9.18 21.19
C PRO A 128 7.95 8.99 21.15
N MET A 129 8.64 9.26 22.26
CA MET A 129 10.11 9.27 22.38
C MET A 129 10.84 7.98 21.95
N ARG A 130 10.12 6.91 21.60
CA ARG A 130 10.65 5.60 21.20
C ARG A 130 9.78 4.88 20.16
N GLY A 131 8.92 5.61 19.44
CA GLY A 131 8.00 5.02 18.48
C GLY A 131 7.70 5.97 17.34
N TYR A 132 7.37 5.39 16.20
CA TYR A 132 6.93 6.10 15.02
C TYR A 132 5.42 5.98 14.91
N ALA A 133 4.78 7.11 14.64
CA ALA A 133 3.38 7.18 14.27
C ALA A 133 3.22 8.20 13.14
N GLY A 134 2.26 7.98 12.27
CA GLY A 134 2.04 8.91 11.18
C GLY A 134 0.96 8.45 10.24
N ARG A 135 0.77 9.27 9.21
CA ARG A 135 -0.23 9.06 8.17
C ARG A 135 0.23 9.70 6.87
N ALA A 136 -0.23 9.13 5.76
CA ALA A 136 -0.06 9.70 4.44
C ALA A 136 -1.36 9.57 3.68
N TRP A 137 -1.74 10.59 2.91
CA TRP A 137 -2.96 10.56 2.12
C TRP A 137 -2.86 11.41 0.87
N LEU A 138 -3.75 11.11 -0.08
CA LEU A 138 -3.97 11.88 -1.30
C LEU A 138 -5.07 12.93 -1.05
N PRO A 139 -4.76 14.24 -0.99
CA PRO A 139 -5.74 15.26 -0.60
C PRO A 139 -6.97 15.29 -1.52
N ALA A 140 -6.76 15.09 -2.82
CA ALA A 140 -7.82 15.13 -3.82
C ALA A 140 -8.62 13.82 -3.93
N ALA A 141 -8.21 12.75 -3.24
CA ALA A 141 -8.86 11.44 -3.32
C ALA A 141 -9.64 11.07 -2.04
N LEU A 142 -9.64 11.93 -1.01
CA LEU A 142 -10.50 11.73 0.15
C LEU A 142 -11.97 11.88 -0.27
N PRO A 143 -12.86 10.94 0.11
CA PRO A 143 -14.28 11.06 -0.16
C PRO A 143 -14.88 12.33 0.48
N PRO A 144 -16.01 12.85 -0.05
CA PRO A 144 -16.71 13.96 0.56
C PRO A 144 -17.06 13.69 2.04
N GLY A 145 -16.76 14.65 2.90
CA GLY A 145 -17.01 14.53 4.35
C GLY A 145 -15.96 13.74 5.12
N VAL A 146 -14.95 13.18 4.45
CA VAL A 146 -13.78 12.55 5.10
C VAL A 146 -12.64 13.56 5.18
N SER A 147 -12.07 13.70 6.37
CA SER A 147 -10.92 14.55 6.65
C SER A 147 -9.70 13.72 7.04
N ALA A 148 -8.53 14.36 7.11
CA ALA A 148 -7.32 13.69 7.60
C ALA A 148 -7.40 13.30 9.08
N ASP A 149 -8.26 13.97 9.85
CA ASP A 149 -8.48 13.68 11.26
C ASP A 149 -9.30 12.40 11.48
N ASP A 150 -9.93 11.86 10.44
CA ASP A 150 -10.63 10.56 10.49
C ASP A 150 -9.68 9.36 10.29
N LEU A 151 -8.40 9.62 10.03
CA LEU A 151 -7.36 8.62 9.75
C LEU A 151 -6.53 8.35 11.01
N HIS A 152 -6.63 7.13 11.56
CA HIS A 152 -5.97 6.70 12.81
C HIS A 152 -5.40 5.28 12.71
#